data_AF-A0A094BH96-F1
#
_entry.id   AF-A0A094BH96-F1
#
_cell.length_a   1.000
_cell.length_b   1.000
_cell.length_c   1.000
_cell.angle_alpha   90.00
_cell.angle_beta   90.00
_cell.angle_gamma   90.00
#
_symmetry.space_group_name_H-M   'P 1'
#
loop_
_entity.id
_entity.type
_entity.pdbx_description
1 polymer ?
#
loop_
_entity_poly.entity_id
_entity_poly.type
_entity_poly.pdbx_seq_one_letter_code
_entity_poly.pdbx_strand_id
1 'polypeptide(L)'
;MAVADECVKHALLTLAGAYVLDYLPSTQLLERTNQHYRKAVALITDALANQETHEVSKSDGVVSAILLLVVDDELACKTVIWELRKPKGGVPNWYRGARLAKSILDHSDPGYRYWKATNMQSSTARLANANWTALSCILAQPVTPLKREEDDNSFSWLLEGTERGVRKIHGSTGLCPKLLHTFAQITHLSTRIMECPDSVAFPMGAAKLEKRLKNFHQWSEFSDGYRYSEDLSASCDLDANGKVNCPAKVTELTGETWVAAIQIYLHCRLFRRPRSHPLVQERLGLLLRCVERMPYDGPLFTSQAPFFPIFLAVIVSIREEDYNVVNRWFEQIVSGAGCRSSVPPVWPVVKSLWKWLDVSIVNETYDEEVPIGQRRAWWEEMVEYLIEKEGWLSLT
;
A
#
# COMPACT_ATOMS: atom_id res chain seq x y z
N MET A 1 4.63 -24.40 -2.07
CA MET A 1 5.40 -23.88 -0.91
C MET A 1 4.92 -24.50 0.40
N ALA A 2 3.65 -24.31 0.80
CA ALA A 2 3.13 -24.82 2.10
C ALA A 2 3.23 -26.34 2.33
N VAL A 3 3.31 -27.17 1.28
CA VAL A 3 3.50 -28.62 1.42
C VAL A 3 4.97 -29.00 1.70
N ALA A 4 5.91 -28.15 1.29
CA ALA A 4 7.35 -28.42 1.38
C ALA A 4 8.03 -27.66 2.53
N ASP A 5 7.39 -26.61 3.06
CA ASP A 5 7.94 -25.75 4.09
C ASP A 5 7.02 -25.71 5.32
N GLU A 6 7.49 -26.29 6.43
CA GLU A 6 6.73 -26.37 7.69
C GLU A 6 6.49 -24.98 8.31
N CYS A 7 7.35 -23.99 8.06
CA CYS A 7 7.17 -22.63 8.54
C CYS A 7 5.96 -21.98 7.85
N VAL A 8 5.92 -22.06 6.51
CA VAL A 8 4.79 -21.55 5.70
C VAL A 8 3.50 -22.28 6.05
N LYS A 9 3.56 -23.60 6.25
CA LYS A 9 2.41 -24.41 6.64
C LYS A 9 1.79 -23.92 7.95
N HIS A 10 2.61 -23.71 8.98
CA HIS A 10 2.10 -23.27 10.28
C HIS A 10 1.55 -21.84 10.23
N ALA A 11 2.20 -20.92 9.51
CA ALA A 11 1.68 -19.58 9.30
C ALA A 11 0.34 -19.58 8.53
N LEU A 12 0.23 -20.42 7.49
CA LEU A 12 -1.01 -20.56 6.72
C LEU A 12 -2.15 -21.15 7.57
N LEU A 13 -1.86 -22.16 8.40
CA LEU A 13 -2.84 -22.75 9.32
C LEU A 13 -3.30 -21.75 10.38
N THR A 14 -2.40 -20.86 10.84
CA THR A 14 -2.80 -19.75 11.70
C THR A 14 -3.78 -18.83 11.00
N LEU A 15 -3.45 -18.32 9.80
CA LEU A 15 -4.32 -17.43 9.04
C LEU A 15 -5.68 -18.10 8.73
N ALA A 16 -5.68 -19.37 8.34
CA ALA A 16 -6.90 -20.13 8.05
C ALA A 16 -7.74 -20.40 9.30
N GLY A 17 -7.10 -20.81 10.40
CA GLY A 17 -7.78 -21.03 11.69
C GLY A 17 -8.42 -19.74 12.20
N ALA A 18 -7.70 -18.63 12.06
CA ALA A 18 -8.18 -17.30 12.37
C ALA A 18 -9.40 -16.93 11.53
N TYR A 19 -9.37 -17.20 10.22
CA TYR A 19 -10.51 -16.97 9.32
C TYR A 19 -11.75 -17.78 9.72
N VAL A 20 -11.58 -19.07 10.05
CA VAL A 20 -12.70 -19.92 10.48
C VAL A 20 -13.30 -19.43 11.81
N LEU A 21 -12.47 -18.96 12.74
CA LEU A 21 -12.91 -18.43 14.04
C LEU A 21 -13.83 -17.21 13.93
N ASP A 22 -13.75 -16.44 12.85
CA ASP A 22 -14.65 -15.29 12.62
C ASP A 22 -16.10 -15.69 12.38
N TYR A 23 -16.31 -16.87 11.80
CA TYR A 23 -17.64 -17.39 11.50
C TYR A 23 -18.10 -18.43 12.52
N LEU A 24 -17.16 -19.17 13.10
CA LEU A 24 -17.44 -20.22 14.09
C LEU A 24 -16.53 -20.07 15.31
N PRO A 25 -16.93 -19.23 16.29
CA PRO A 25 -16.18 -19.07 17.53
C PRO A 25 -16.07 -20.41 18.28
N SER A 26 -14.84 -20.87 18.52
CA SER A 26 -14.57 -22.11 19.25
C SER A 26 -13.27 -21.97 20.03
N THR A 27 -13.32 -22.23 21.34
CA THR A 27 -12.15 -22.19 22.23
C THR A 27 -11.10 -23.23 21.83
N GLN A 28 -11.52 -24.43 21.43
CA GLN A 28 -10.60 -25.48 20.97
C GLN A 28 -9.88 -25.08 19.67
N LEU A 29 -10.61 -24.46 18.74
CA LEU A 29 -10.01 -23.98 17.48
C LEU A 29 -9.07 -22.80 17.74
N LEU A 30 -9.42 -21.91 18.66
CA LEU A 30 -8.57 -20.80 19.10
C LEU A 30 -7.25 -21.30 19.70
N GLU A 31 -7.31 -22.28 20.61
CA GLU A 31 -6.11 -22.88 21.20
C GLU A 31 -5.20 -23.50 20.14
N ARG A 32 -5.75 -24.25 19.18
CA ARG A 32 -4.98 -24.85 18.07
C ARG A 32 -4.38 -23.79 17.15
N THR A 33 -5.13 -22.74 16.84
CA THR A 33 -4.66 -21.61 16.01
C THR A 33 -3.48 -20.91 16.70
N ASN A 34 -3.58 -20.68 18.00
CA ASN A 34 -2.51 -20.10 18.82
C ASN A 34 -1.29 -21.02 18.93
N GLN A 35 -1.47 -22.33 19.00
CA GLN A 35 -0.36 -23.29 18.95
C GLN A 35 0.38 -23.22 17.60
N HIS A 36 -0.35 -23.15 16.48
CA HIS A 36 0.26 -22.96 15.16
C HIS A 36 1.00 -21.64 15.05
N TYR A 37 0.46 -20.55 15.61
CA TYR A 37 1.13 -19.25 15.63
C TYR A 37 2.46 -19.33 16.38
N ARG A 38 2.46 -19.86 17.61
CA ARG A 38 3.68 -20.02 18.41
C ARG A 38 4.72 -20.88 17.70
N LYS A 39 4.29 -21.94 17.03
CA LYS A 39 5.18 -22.82 16.28
C LYS A 39 5.75 -22.14 15.04
N ALA A 40 4.95 -21.36 14.31
CA ALA A 40 5.43 -20.55 13.19
C ALA A 40 6.49 -19.54 13.66
N VAL A 41 6.24 -18.82 14.75
CA VAL A 41 7.20 -17.85 15.32
C VAL A 41 8.50 -18.53 15.76
N ALA A 42 8.43 -19.69 16.40
CA ALA A 42 9.62 -20.46 16.77
C ALA A 42 10.44 -20.86 15.54
N LEU A 43 9.79 -21.41 14.50
CA LEU A 43 10.46 -21.79 13.25
C LEU A 43 11.07 -20.58 12.52
N ILE A 44 10.38 -19.44 12.50
CA ILE A 44 10.94 -18.19 11.94
C ILE A 44 12.18 -17.78 12.73
N THR A 45 12.12 -17.84 14.05
CA THR A 45 13.26 -17.46 14.93
C THR A 45 14.46 -18.36 14.68
N ASP A 46 14.25 -19.68 14.62
CA ASP A 46 15.31 -20.64 14.32
C ASP A 46 15.89 -20.43 12.92
N ALA A 47 15.03 -20.15 11.92
CA ALA A 47 15.48 -19.89 10.56
C ALA A 47 16.30 -18.59 10.45
N LEU A 48 15.93 -17.54 11.19
CA LEU A 48 16.68 -16.28 11.23
C LEU A 48 18.05 -16.43 11.88
N ALA A 49 18.20 -17.37 12.82
CA ALA A 49 19.49 -17.69 13.44
C ALA A 49 20.42 -18.50 12.50
N ASN A 50 19.88 -19.17 11.49
CA ASN A 50 20.66 -19.94 10.52
C ASN A 50 21.20 -19.04 9.39
N GLN A 51 22.52 -19.08 9.16
CA GLN A 51 23.19 -18.33 8.10
C GLN A 51 22.73 -18.74 6.69
N GLU A 52 22.34 -19.99 6.48
CA GLU A 52 21.89 -20.48 5.16
C GLU A 52 20.58 -19.81 4.70
N THR A 53 19.73 -19.40 5.63
CA THR A 53 18.46 -18.71 5.34
C THR A 53 18.69 -17.33 4.73
N HIS A 54 19.83 -16.71 5.02
CA HIS A 54 20.21 -15.41 4.48
C HIS A 54 20.87 -15.51 3.09
N GLU A 55 21.08 -16.73 2.58
CA GLU A 55 21.59 -16.91 1.22
C GLU A 55 20.54 -16.52 0.17
N VAL A 56 21.04 -16.08 -0.99
CA VAL A 56 20.22 -15.70 -2.14
C VAL A 56 19.29 -16.84 -2.52
N SER A 57 18.00 -16.52 -2.66
CA SER A 57 16.93 -17.45 -3.06
C SER A 57 16.55 -18.54 -2.04
N LYS A 58 17.12 -18.56 -0.83
CA LYS A 58 16.72 -19.51 0.24
C LYS A 58 15.79 -18.90 1.30
N SER A 59 15.58 -17.60 1.26
CA SER A 59 14.75 -16.85 2.22
C SER A 59 13.25 -16.83 1.89
N ASP A 60 12.84 -17.26 0.68
CA ASP A 60 11.47 -17.10 0.17
C ASP A 60 10.41 -17.73 1.11
N GLY A 61 10.70 -18.90 1.69
CA GLY A 61 9.79 -19.58 2.62
C GLY A 61 9.56 -18.81 3.91
N VAL A 62 10.64 -18.33 4.53
CA VAL A 62 10.59 -17.53 5.77
C VAL A 62 9.90 -16.19 5.54
N VAL A 63 10.21 -15.50 4.43
CA VAL A 63 9.54 -14.25 4.06
C VAL A 63 8.04 -14.49 3.85
N SER A 64 7.66 -15.56 3.16
CA SER A 64 6.24 -15.90 2.97
C SER A 64 5.52 -16.15 4.30
N ALA A 65 6.15 -16.86 5.23
CA ALA A 65 5.59 -17.14 6.54
C ALA A 65 5.41 -15.85 7.37
N ILE A 66 6.41 -14.94 7.34
CA ILE A 66 6.30 -13.62 7.98
C ILE A 66 5.13 -12.83 7.38
N LEU A 67 5.02 -12.77 6.04
CA LEU A 67 3.94 -12.02 5.39
C LEU A 67 2.56 -12.59 5.70
N LEU A 68 2.40 -13.91 5.80
CA LEU A 68 1.14 -14.53 6.22
C LEU A 68 0.74 -14.11 7.65
N LEU A 69 1.71 -14.03 8.57
CA LEU A 69 1.46 -13.54 9.93
C LEU A 69 1.21 -12.02 9.97
N VAL A 70 1.84 -11.24 9.11
CA VAL A 70 1.56 -9.80 8.94
C VAL A 70 0.12 -9.59 8.48
N VAL A 71 -0.32 -10.33 7.46
CA VAL A 71 -1.71 -10.29 6.97
C VAL A 71 -2.69 -10.74 8.06
N ASP A 72 -2.34 -11.75 8.85
CA ASP A 72 -3.18 -12.14 9.99
C ASP A 72 -3.26 -11.02 11.03
N ASP A 73 -2.16 -10.34 11.39
CA ASP A 73 -2.17 -9.21 12.34
C ASP A 73 -2.96 -8.01 11.81
N GLU A 74 -2.83 -7.68 10.51
CA GLU A 74 -3.57 -6.60 9.84
C GLU A 74 -5.08 -6.88 9.79
N LEU A 75 -5.48 -8.12 9.47
CA LEU A 75 -6.88 -8.51 9.32
C LEU A 75 -7.54 -8.93 10.64
N ALA A 76 -6.79 -9.43 11.62
CA ALA A 76 -7.30 -9.93 12.90
C ALA A 76 -7.57 -8.81 13.91
N CYS A 77 -8.00 -7.64 13.42
CA CYS A 77 -8.48 -6.53 14.26
C CYS A 77 -9.66 -6.92 15.18
N LYS A 78 -10.13 -8.19 15.18
CA LYS A 78 -11.12 -8.70 16.14
C LYS A 78 -10.82 -10.02 16.86
N THR A 79 -9.99 -10.96 16.37
CA THR A 79 -10.32 -12.37 16.71
C THR A 79 -9.18 -13.26 17.22
N VAL A 80 -7.90 -13.05 16.88
CA VAL A 80 -6.86 -14.05 17.25
C VAL A 80 -5.75 -13.53 18.16
N ILE A 81 -5.47 -12.22 18.19
CA ILE A 81 -4.35 -11.72 19.00
C ILE A 81 -4.72 -10.42 19.73
N TRP A 82 -5.68 -10.50 20.67
CA TRP A 82 -5.87 -9.40 21.62
C TRP A 82 -4.74 -9.36 22.67
N GLU A 83 -4.12 -10.51 22.97
CA GLU A 83 -3.06 -10.65 23.98
C GLU A 83 -1.71 -10.02 23.59
N LEU A 84 -1.43 -9.85 22.29
CA LEU A 84 -0.19 -9.20 21.81
C LEU A 84 -0.42 -7.80 21.25
N ARG A 85 -1.64 -7.23 21.39
CA ARG A 85 -1.86 -5.82 21.06
C ARG A 85 -1.00 -4.97 21.95
N LYS A 86 -0.05 -4.28 21.33
CA LYS A 86 0.78 -3.32 22.04
C LYS A 86 -0.11 -2.20 22.61
N PRO A 87 0.25 -1.65 23.78
CA PRO A 87 -0.40 -0.46 24.30
C PRO A 87 -0.30 0.69 23.28
N LYS A 88 -1.26 1.63 23.34
CA LYS A 88 -1.31 2.81 22.48
C LYS A 88 0.06 3.50 22.46
N GLY A 89 0.62 3.72 21.27
CA GLY A 89 1.93 4.36 21.04
C GLY A 89 3.08 3.43 20.68
N GLY A 90 2.93 2.11 20.82
CA GLY A 90 3.93 1.14 20.35
C GLY A 90 3.89 0.91 18.84
N VAL A 91 5.05 0.69 18.22
CA VAL A 91 5.12 0.25 16.80
C VAL A 91 4.43 -1.12 16.66
N PRO A 92 3.44 -1.27 15.76
CA PRO A 92 2.62 -2.48 15.65
C PRO A 92 3.40 -3.67 15.08
N ASN A 93 2.90 -4.89 15.32
CA ASN A 93 3.59 -6.12 14.92
C ASN A 93 3.59 -6.31 13.40
N TRP A 94 2.49 -6.02 12.70
CA TRP A 94 2.44 -6.03 11.24
C TRP A 94 3.56 -5.20 10.61
N TYR A 95 3.78 -3.99 11.11
CA TYR A 95 4.82 -3.09 10.57
C TYR A 95 6.23 -3.61 10.87
N ARG A 96 6.46 -4.16 12.07
CA ARG A 96 7.74 -4.80 12.42
C ARG A 96 8.01 -6.03 11.55
N GLY A 97 7.00 -6.85 11.32
CA GLY A 97 7.06 -8.02 10.45
C GLY A 97 7.38 -7.63 9.01
N ALA A 98 6.70 -6.61 8.47
CA ALA A 98 6.99 -6.07 7.14
C ALA A 98 8.44 -5.56 7.02
N ARG A 99 8.94 -4.82 8.03
CA ARG A 99 10.35 -4.37 8.04
C ARG A 99 11.35 -5.52 8.16
N LEU A 100 11.03 -6.55 8.93
CA LEU A 100 11.86 -7.75 9.03
C LEU A 100 11.92 -8.47 7.68
N ALA A 101 10.78 -8.66 7.01
CA ALA A 101 10.72 -9.21 5.67
C ALA A 101 11.52 -8.37 4.67
N LYS A 102 11.42 -7.04 4.72
CA LYS A 102 12.23 -6.13 3.89
C LYS A 102 13.72 -6.35 4.13
N SER A 103 14.15 -6.38 5.39
CA SER A 103 15.55 -6.58 5.74
C SER A 103 16.10 -7.89 5.17
N ILE A 104 15.34 -8.99 5.27
CA ILE A 104 15.73 -10.29 4.69
C ILE A 104 15.84 -10.22 3.15
N LEU A 105 14.90 -9.53 2.49
CA LEU A 105 14.94 -9.36 1.03
C LEU A 105 16.12 -8.51 0.58
N ASP A 106 16.46 -7.46 1.32
CA ASP A 106 17.61 -6.58 1.04
C ASP A 106 18.93 -7.36 1.17
N HIS A 107 19.06 -8.24 2.19
CA HIS A 107 20.27 -9.07 2.36
C HIS A 107 20.37 -10.19 1.33
N SER A 108 19.24 -10.74 0.90
CA SER A 108 19.17 -11.85 -0.07
C SER A 108 18.97 -11.40 -1.52
N ASP A 109 19.13 -10.10 -1.82
CA ASP A 109 18.98 -9.51 -3.17
C ASP A 109 19.95 -10.18 -4.16
N PRO A 110 19.48 -10.85 -5.24
CA PRO A 110 20.38 -11.41 -6.24
C PRO A 110 21.09 -10.32 -7.06
N GLY A 111 20.63 -9.06 -6.98
CA GLY A 111 21.12 -7.91 -7.73
C GLY A 111 22.59 -7.60 -7.55
N TYR A 112 23.19 -7.91 -6.40
CA TYR A 112 24.63 -7.70 -6.24
C TYR A 112 25.46 -8.55 -7.22
N ARG A 113 24.92 -9.67 -7.73
CA ARG A 113 25.62 -10.55 -8.67
C ARG A 113 25.50 -10.10 -10.13
N TYR A 114 24.53 -9.27 -10.46
CA TYR A 114 24.18 -8.96 -11.85
C TYR A 114 24.30 -7.47 -12.15
N TRP A 115 25.10 -7.13 -13.17
CA TRP A 115 25.25 -5.73 -13.63
C TRP A 115 23.96 -5.13 -14.22
N LYS A 116 23.05 -5.96 -14.73
CA LYS A 116 21.76 -5.53 -15.28
C LYS A 116 20.61 -6.30 -14.62
N ALA A 117 19.59 -5.57 -14.18
CA ALA A 117 18.37 -6.14 -13.60
C ALA A 117 17.65 -7.14 -14.54
N THR A 118 17.81 -6.98 -15.86
CA THR A 118 17.24 -7.89 -16.87
C THR A 118 17.85 -9.29 -16.85
N ASN A 119 19.06 -9.42 -16.30
CA ASN A 119 19.78 -10.70 -16.26
C ASN A 119 19.45 -11.48 -14.97
N MET A 120 18.68 -10.89 -14.07
CA MET A 120 18.32 -11.51 -12.81
C MET A 120 17.18 -12.52 -13.04
N GLN A 121 17.39 -13.74 -12.57
CA GLN A 121 16.39 -14.80 -12.60
C GLN A 121 15.80 -14.98 -11.20
N SER A 122 14.67 -14.34 -10.95
CA SER A 122 13.93 -14.45 -9.69
C SER A 122 12.73 -15.38 -9.83
N SER A 123 12.46 -16.14 -8.77
CA SER A 123 11.29 -17.02 -8.71
C SER A 123 10.00 -16.19 -8.68
N THR A 124 8.89 -16.75 -9.16
CA THR A 124 7.58 -16.08 -9.04
C THR A 124 7.20 -15.83 -7.58
N ALA A 125 7.59 -16.74 -6.67
CA ALA A 125 7.38 -16.58 -5.24
C ALA A 125 8.15 -15.38 -4.67
N ARG A 126 9.42 -15.24 -5.04
CA ARG A 126 10.25 -14.09 -4.65
C ARG A 126 9.63 -12.79 -5.10
N LEU A 127 9.24 -12.68 -6.37
CA LEU A 127 8.62 -11.47 -6.91
C LEU A 127 7.29 -11.13 -6.22
N ALA A 128 6.47 -12.14 -5.90
CA ALA A 128 5.23 -11.93 -5.17
C ALA A 128 5.49 -11.45 -3.72
N ASN A 129 6.43 -12.09 -3.02
CA ASN A 129 6.83 -11.74 -1.66
C ASN A 129 7.46 -10.34 -1.59
N ALA A 130 8.32 -10.03 -2.54
CA ALA A 130 8.87 -8.70 -2.77
C ALA A 130 7.74 -7.68 -2.89
N ASN A 131 6.87 -7.85 -3.87
CA ASN A 131 5.81 -6.90 -4.15
C ASN A 131 4.87 -6.68 -2.94
N TRP A 132 4.54 -7.74 -2.21
CA TRP A 132 3.72 -7.65 -0.98
C TRP A 132 4.46 -6.97 0.17
N THR A 133 5.72 -7.33 0.42
CA THR A 133 6.56 -6.70 1.45
C THR A 133 6.72 -5.21 1.20
N ALA A 134 6.99 -4.83 -0.05
CA ALA A 134 7.08 -3.45 -0.46
C ALA A 134 5.76 -2.73 -0.23
N LEU A 135 4.62 -3.35 -0.59
CA LEU A 135 3.30 -2.76 -0.38
C LEU A 135 3.08 -2.42 1.11
N SER A 136 3.25 -3.40 2.00
CA SER A 136 3.07 -3.21 3.44
C SER A 136 4.00 -2.14 4.02
N CYS A 137 5.27 -2.09 3.59
CA CYS A 137 6.19 -1.05 4.06
C CYS A 137 5.86 0.34 3.50
N ILE A 138 5.54 0.44 2.20
CA ILE A 138 5.36 1.72 1.52
C ILE A 138 4.00 2.33 1.88
N LEU A 139 2.93 1.55 2.02
CA LEU A 139 1.61 2.06 2.41
C LEU A 139 1.55 2.54 3.87
N ALA A 140 2.49 2.12 4.72
CA ALA A 140 2.67 2.69 6.06
C ALA A 140 3.31 4.09 6.03
N GLN A 141 4.08 4.42 4.99
CA GLN A 141 4.81 5.68 4.91
C GLN A 141 3.89 6.91 4.89
N PRO A 142 2.79 6.96 4.11
CA PRO A 142 1.85 8.10 4.07
C PRO A 142 1.31 8.55 5.42
N VAL A 143 1.21 7.64 6.39
CA VAL A 143 0.62 7.86 7.72
C VAL A 143 1.66 7.82 8.84
N THR A 144 2.94 7.86 8.49
CA THR A 144 4.05 7.87 9.45
C THR A 144 5.00 9.04 9.19
N PRO A 145 5.73 9.52 10.22
CA PRO A 145 6.57 10.71 10.07
C PRO A 145 7.72 10.41 9.12
N LEU A 146 8.13 11.41 8.35
CA LEU A 146 9.34 11.30 7.53
C LEU A 146 10.55 11.03 8.44
N LYS A 147 11.16 9.86 8.27
CA LYS A 147 12.39 9.46 8.96
C LYS A 147 13.40 9.00 7.94
N ARG A 148 14.67 9.31 8.19
CA ARG A 148 15.77 8.72 7.44
C ARG A 148 15.92 7.27 7.85
N GLU A 149 15.77 6.36 6.90
CA GLU A 149 16.17 4.97 7.12
C GLU A 149 17.70 4.90 7.00
N GLU A 150 18.34 4.16 7.92
CA GLU A 150 19.80 4.00 7.96
C GLU A 150 20.33 3.23 6.74
N ASP A 151 19.50 2.34 6.18
CA ASP A 151 19.79 1.59 4.95
C ASP A 151 19.08 2.23 3.75
N ASP A 152 19.83 3.00 2.96
CA ASP A 152 19.38 3.73 1.76
C ASP A 152 19.04 2.80 0.55
N ASN A 153 18.92 1.49 0.80
CA ASN A 153 18.55 0.49 -0.21
C ASN A 153 17.03 0.51 -0.43
N SER A 154 16.63 1.41 -1.32
CA SER A 154 15.26 1.67 -1.75
C SER A 154 14.69 0.56 -2.64
N PHE A 155 14.21 -0.53 -2.03
CA PHE A 155 13.37 -1.56 -2.69
C PHE A 155 13.85 -1.96 -4.11
N SER A 156 15.18 -2.07 -4.31
CA SER A 156 15.81 -2.27 -5.62
C SER A 156 15.32 -3.53 -6.32
N TRP A 157 15.07 -4.56 -5.52
CA TRP A 157 14.52 -5.85 -5.92
C TRP A 157 13.11 -5.76 -6.55
N LEU A 158 12.39 -4.63 -6.45
CA LEU A 158 11.14 -4.42 -7.22
C LEU A 158 11.39 -4.20 -8.72
N LEU A 159 12.60 -3.80 -9.08
CA LEU A 159 12.97 -3.44 -10.45
C LEU A 159 13.65 -4.60 -11.20
N GLU A 160 13.59 -5.81 -10.65
CA GLU A 160 14.11 -7.03 -11.27
C GLU A 160 13.32 -7.40 -12.53
N GLY A 161 14.03 -7.80 -13.59
CA GLY A 161 13.44 -8.21 -14.86
C GLY A 161 13.41 -7.11 -15.93
N THR A 162 12.47 -7.22 -16.87
CA THR A 162 12.37 -6.30 -18.01
C THR A 162 11.52 -5.07 -17.70
N GLU A 163 11.75 -3.95 -18.38
CA GLU A 163 10.94 -2.73 -18.20
C GLU A 163 9.44 -2.96 -18.47
N ARG A 164 9.11 -3.89 -19.39
CA ARG A 164 7.72 -4.34 -19.58
C ARG A 164 7.25 -5.14 -18.36
N GLY A 165 8.04 -6.10 -17.87
CA GLY A 165 7.69 -6.93 -16.71
C GLY A 165 7.37 -6.13 -15.45
N VAL A 166 8.22 -5.15 -15.08
CA VAL A 166 8.02 -4.32 -13.87
C VAL A 166 6.84 -3.35 -13.97
N ARG A 167 6.28 -3.16 -15.18
CA ARG A 167 5.07 -2.36 -15.45
C ARG A 167 3.79 -3.18 -15.49
N LYS A 168 3.88 -4.49 -15.35
CA LYS A 168 2.72 -5.38 -15.26
C LYS A 168 2.04 -5.21 -13.92
N ILE A 169 0.73 -5.01 -13.92
CA ILE A 169 -0.11 -5.00 -12.73
C ILE A 169 -0.01 -6.36 -12.05
N HIS A 170 0.38 -6.36 -10.78
CA HIS A 170 0.49 -7.59 -10.01
C HIS A 170 -0.87 -8.01 -9.47
N GLY A 171 -1.23 -9.28 -9.68
CA GLY A 171 -2.58 -9.79 -9.38
C GLY A 171 -2.99 -9.73 -7.92
N SER A 172 -2.04 -9.66 -6.98
CA SER A 172 -2.36 -9.53 -5.55
C SER A 172 -2.52 -8.09 -5.06
N THR A 173 -1.86 -7.11 -5.69
CA THR A 173 -1.79 -5.73 -5.17
C THR A 173 -2.54 -4.71 -6.02
N GLY A 174 -2.88 -5.03 -7.28
CA GLY A 174 -3.60 -4.11 -8.16
C GLY A 174 -2.75 -2.98 -8.76
N LEU A 175 -1.44 -2.97 -8.51
CA LEU A 175 -0.47 -2.05 -9.12
C LEU A 175 0.82 -2.77 -9.52
N CYS A 176 1.63 -2.13 -10.38
CA CYS A 176 2.89 -2.68 -10.83
C CYS A 176 4.07 -2.34 -9.89
N PRO A 177 5.11 -3.19 -9.83
CA PRO A 177 6.31 -2.94 -9.02
C PRO A 177 6.99 -1.59 -9.30
N LYS A 178 6.99 -1.13 -10.57
CA LYS A 178 7.59 0.15 -10.94
C LYS A 178 6.85 1.35 -10.35
N LEU A 179 5.53 1.27 -10.25
CA LEU A 179 4.69 2.30 -9.66
C LEU A 179 4.90 2.34 -8.14
N LEU A 180 4.95 1.16 -7.51
CA LEU A 180 5.23 1.01 -6.09
C LEU A 180 6.63 1.54 -5.71
N HIS A 181 7.65 1.22 -6.49
CA HIS A 181 8.99 1.81 -6.33
C HIS A 181 8.97 3.34 -6.52
N THR A 182 8.19 3.86 -7.48
CA THR A 182 8.01 5.31 -7.66
C THR A 182 7.39 5.95 -6.43
N PHE A 183 6.43 5.29 -5.79
CA PHE A 183 5.81 5.74 -4.54
C PHE A 183 6.85 5.85 -3.42
N ALA A 184 7.69 4.83 -3.21
CA ALA A 184 8.79 4.90 -2.24
C ALA A 184 9.74 6.08 -2.50
N GLN A 185 10.06 6.35 -3.78
CA GLN A 185 10.92 7.47 -4.16
C GLN A 185 10.32 8.84 -3.82
N ILE A 186 8.98 8.98 -3.85
CA ILE A 186 8.32 10.22 -3.42
C ILE A 186 8.61 10.46 -1.94
N THR A 187 8.36 9.47 -1.08
CA THR A 187 8.62 9.59 0.36
C THR A 187 10.09 9.86 0.63
N HIS A 188 11.00 9.14 -0.03
CA HIS A 188 12.44 9.36 0.14
C HIS A 188 12.84 10.80 -0.20
N LEU A 189 12.40 11.32 -1.36
CA LEU A 189 12.69 12.72 -1.72
C LEU A 189 12.04 13.72 -0.76
N SER A 190 10.85 13.44 -0.24
CA SER A 190 10.19 14.28 0.77
C SER A 190 11.05 14.37 2.04
N THR A 191 11.58 13.25 2.52
CA THR A 191 12.53 13.23 3.66
C THR A 191 13.76 14.08 3.36
N ARG A 192 14.36 13.94 2.16
CA ARG A 192 15.57 14.68 1.78
C ARG A 192 15.33 16.19 1.67
N ILE A 193 14.17 16.61 1.16
CA ILE A 193 13.77 18.03 1.11
C ILE A 193 13.52 18.58 2.51
N MET A 194 12.96 17.78 3.42
CA MET A 194 12.76 18.19 4.82
C MET A 194 14.10 18.37 5.55
N GLU A 195 15.07 17.47 5.33
CA GLU A 195 16.41 17.57 5.95
C GLU A 195 17.27 18.69 5.37
N CYS A 196 17.10 18.99 4.08
CA CYS A 196 17.93 19.95 3.35
C CYS A 196 17.05 20.87 2.49
N PRO A 197 16.31 21.81 3.11
CA PRO A 197 15.31 22.63 2.43
C PRO A 197 15.89 23.54 1.33
N ASP A 198 17.16 23.93 1.45
CA ASP A 198 17.84 24.84 0.51
C ASP A 198 18.51 24.12 -0.67
N SER A 199 18.42 22.79 -0.74
CA SER A 199 19.02 22.01 -1.82
C SER A 199 18.29 22.20 -3.14
N VAL A 200 19.03 22.60 -4.18
CA VAL A 200 18.50 22.75 -5.55
C VAL A 200 18.33 21.38 -6.25
N ALA A 201 19.10 20.37 -5.85
CA ALA A 201 19.11 19.06 -6.52
C ALA A 201 17.82 18.26 -6.29
N PHE A 202 17.24 18.31 -5.09
CA PHE A 202 16.03 17.53 -4.77
C PHE A 202 14.78 18.02 -5.52
N PRO A 203 14.52 19.34 -5.66
CA PRO A 203 13.47 19.86 -6.55
C PRO A 203 13.61 19.41 -8.01
N MET A 204 14.84 19.34 -8.55
CA MET A 204 15.06 18.81 -9.90
C MET A 204 14.68 17.33 -10.01
N GLY A 205 15.02 16.53 -8.98
CA GLY A 205 14.60 15.14 -8.85
C GLY A 205 13.08 14.99 -8.80
N ALA A 206 12.40 15.85 -8.02
CA ALA A 206 10.95 15.90 -7.92
C ALA A 206 10.28 16.20 -9.26
N ALA A 207 10.76 17.19 -10.01
CA ALA A 207 10.24 17.53 -11.34
C ALA A 207 10.42 16.38 -12.35
N LYS A 208 11.55 15.67 -12.32
CA LYS A 208 11.76 14.47 -13.15
C LYS A 208 10.79 13.35 -12.78
N LEU A 209 10.50 13.19 -11.49
CA LEU A 209 9.54 12.21 -10.98
C LEU A 209 8.11 12.52 -11.45
N GLU A 210 7.69 13.78 -11.34
CA GLU A 210 6.40 14.28 -11.84
C GLU A 210 6.23 14.03 -13.34
N LYS A 211 7.24 14.37 -14.15
CA LYS A 211 7.22 14.11 -15.60
C LYS A 211 7.09 12.63 -15.93
N ARG A 212 7.77 11.76 -15.17
CA ARG A 212 7.69 10.31 -15.35
C ARG A 212 6.32 9.76 -14.98
N LEU A 213 5.72 10.29 -13.92
CA LEU A 213 4.43 9.84 -13.41
C LEU A 213 3.25 10.35 -14.25
N LYS A 214 3.38 11.52 -14.90
CA LYS A 214 2.35 12.09 -15.78
C LYS A 214 1.98 11.19 -16.96
N ASN A 215 2.96 10.47 -17.52
CA ASN A 215 2.77 9.54 -18.64
C ASN A 215 2.97 8.09 -18.20
N PHE A 216 2.66 7.78 -16.94
CA PHE A 216 2.84 6.44 -16.43
C PHE A 216 1.75 5.52 -16.96
N HIS A 217 2.18 4.37 -17.48
CA HIS A 217 1.29 3.40 -18.07
C HIS A 217 1.61 2.01 -17.50
N GLN A 218 0.55 1.28 -17.20
CA GLN A 218 0.54 -0.08 -16.66
C GLN A 218 -0.28 -0.99 -17.59
N TRP A 219 0.07 -2.27 -17.60
CA TRP A 219 -0.63 -3.29 -18.39
C TRP A 219 -0.92 -4.52 -17.52
N SER A 220 -1.83 -5.39 -17.95
CA SER A 220 -2.20 -6.60 -17.22
C SER A 220 -2.21 -7.83 -18.12
N GLU A 221 -2.43 -9.02 -17.55
CA GLU A 221 -2.59 -10.25 -18.35
C GLU A 221 -3.80 -10.21 -19.28
N PHE A 222 -4.78 -9.37 -18.98
CA PHE A 222 -6.02 -9.25 -19.73
C PHE A 222 -5.93 -8.25 -20.90
N SER A 223 -5.01 -7.29 -20.84
CA SER A 223 -4.96 -6.17 -21.77
C SER A 223 -3.63 -5.42 -21.66
N ASP A 224 -3.13 -4.91 -22.78
CA ASP A 224 -2.01 -3.97 -22.81
C ASP A 224 -2.36 -2.62 -22.15
N GLY A 225 -3.64 -2.37 -21.85
CA GLY A 225 -4.12 -1.16 -21.19
C GLY A 225 -4.25 0.03 -22.15
N TYR A 226 -4.65 1.18 -21.60
CA TYR A 226 -4.87 2.41 -22.36
C TYR A 226 -3.78 3.43 -22.05
N ARG A 227 -3.45 4.26 -23.05
CA ARG A 227 -2.47 5.32 -22.88
C ARG A 227 -3.06 6.55 -22.18
N TYR A 228 -4.34 6.81 -22.41
CA TYR A 228 -5.08 7.93 -21.86
C TYR A 228 -6.29 7.43 -21.07
N SER A 229 -6.57 8.09 -19.95
CA SER A 229 -7.65 7.69 -19.04
C SER A 229 -9.03 7.91 -19.67
N GLU A 230 -9.15 8.85 -20.62
CA GLU A 230 -10.35 9.10 -21.41
C GLU A 230 -10.68 7.90 -22.30
N ASP A 231 -9.68 7.29 -22.93
CA ASP A 231 -9.88 6.11 -23.78
C ASP A 231 -10.33 4.89 -22.95
N LEU A 232 -9.70 4.71 -21.78
CA LEU A 232 -10.16 3.69 -20.81
C LEU A 232 -11.61 3.94 -20.43
N SER A 233 -11.94 5.20 -20.10
CA SER A 233 -13.29 5.58 -19.71
C SER A 233 -14.32 5.36 -20.82
N ALA A 234 -13.98 5.62 -22.08
CA ALA A 234 -14.86 5.40 -23.22
C ALA A 234 -15.06 3.91 -23.53
N SER A 235 -14.07 3.08 -23.20
CA SER A 235 -14.10 1.62 -23.43
C SER A 235 -14.88 0.81 -22.38
N CYS A 236 -15.34 1.45 -21.30
CA CYS A 236 -16.05 0.75 -20.23
C CYS A 236 -17.51 0.49 -20.62
N ASP A 237 -17.85 -0.78 -20.84
CA ASP A 237 -19.24 -1.23 -20.91
C ASP A 237 -19.82 -1.31 -19.49
N LEU A 238 -20.75 -0.41 -19.17
CA LEU A 238 -21.36 -0.31 -17.84
C LEU A 238 -22.66 -1.10 -17.76
N ASP A 239 -22.90 -1.73 -16.62
CA ASP A 239 -24.15 -2.40 -16.29
C ASP A 239 -25.25 -1.39 -15.87
N ALA A 240 -26.42 -1.91 -15.47
CA ALA A 240 -27.56 -1.10 -15.03
C ALA A 240 -27.26 -0.22 -13.79
N ASN A 241 -26.24 -0.56 -13.01
CA ASN A 241 -25.79 0.17 -11.83
C ASN A 241 -24.62 1.12 -12.14
N GLY A 242 -24.24 1.26 -13.41
CA GLY A 242 -23.11 2.09 -13.84
C GLY A 242 -21.75 1.46 -13.56
N LYS A 243 -21.68 0.13 -13.35
CA LYS A 243 -20.46 -0.60 -12.99
C LYS A 243 -19.92 -1.42 -14.16
N VAL A 244 -18.59 -1.54 -14.23
CA VAL A 244 -17.97 -2.47 -15.18
C VAL A 244 -18.21 -3.92 -14.74
N ASN A 245 -18.47 -4.79 -15.71
CA ASN A 245 -18.84 -6.18 -15.47
C ASN A 245 -17.80 -7.19 -15.99
N CYS A 246 -16.60 -6.73 -16.36
CA CYS A 246 -15.54 -7.61 -16.84
C CYS A 246 -14.23 -7.44 -16.03
N PRO A 247 -13.50 -8.55 -15.74
CA PRO A 247 -12.28 -8.50 -14.95
C PRO A 247 -11.20 -7.58 -15.52
N ALA A 248 -11.06 -7.54 -16.86
CA ALA A 248 -10.09 -6.70 -17.54
C ALA A 248 -10.26 -5.22 -17.18
N LYS A 249 -11.49 -4.70 -17.27
CA LYS A 249 -11.78 -3.29 -16.97
C LYS A 249 -11.62 -2.98 -15.50
N VAL A 250 -11.96 -3.91 -14.60
CA VAL A 250 -11.73 -3.73 -13.15
C VAL A 250 -10.24 -3.60 -12.85
N THR A 251 -9.40 -4.46 -13.42
CA THR A 251 -7.94 -4.39 -13.24
C THR A 251 -7.36 -3.11 -13.84
N GLU A 252 -7.82 -2.69 -15.03
CA GLU A 252 -7.39 -1.44 -15.67
C GLU A 252 -7.79 -0.20 -14.84
N LEU A 253 -9.05 -0.11 -14.40
CA LEU A 253 -9.53 0.98 -13.56
C LEU A 253 -8.83 1.01 -12.20
N THR A 254 -8.57 -0.16 -11.60
CA THR A 254 -7.78 -0.26 -10.36
C THR A 254 -6.37 0.31 -10.56
N GLY A 255 -5.70 -0.10 -11.64
CA GLY A 255 -4.36 0.41 -11.99
C GLY A 255 -4.35 1.92 -12.18
N GLU A 256 -5.36 2.48 -12.87
CA GLU A 256 -5.49 3.92 -13.10
C GLU A 256 -5.74 4.69 -11.79
N THR A 257 -6.56 4.10 -10.90
CA THR A 257 -6.84 4.65 -9.56
C THR A 257 -5.55 4.76 -8.74
N TRP A 258 -4.65 3.75 -8.82
CA TRP A 258 -3.34 3.79 -8.18
C TRP A 258 -2.41 4.87 -8.77
N VAL A 259 -2.41 5.05 -10.10
CA VAL A 259 -1.61 6.11 -10.75
C VAL A 259 -2.07 7.48 -10.27
N ALA A 260 -3.39 7.74 -10.31
CA ALA A 260 -3.96 8.99 -9.84
C ALA A 260 -3.66 9.25 -8.36
N ALA A 261 -3.77 8.24 -7.50
CA ALA A 261 -3.45 8.36 -6.09
C ALA A 261 -1.98 8.73 -5.85
N ILE A 262 -1.04 8.08 -6.55
CA ILE A 262 0.39 8.37 -6.37
C ILE A 262 0.74 9.76 -6.92
N GLN A 263 0.01 10.26 -7.94
CA GLN A 263 0.12 11.65 -8.41
C GLN A 263 -0.40 12.64 -7.36
N ILE A 264 -1.54 12.34 -6.72
CA ILE A 264 -2.05 13.14 -5.59
C ILE A 264 -1.02 13.16 -4.46
N TYR A 265 -0.49 12.00 -4.05
CA TYR A 265 0.52 11.89 -3.00
C TYR A 265 1.80 12.68 -3.33
N LEU A 266 2.27 12.61 -4.59
CA LEU A 266 3.38 13.41 -5.09
C LEU A 266 3.10 14.91 -4.92
N HIS A 267 1.95 15.39 -5.39
CA HIS A 267 1.61 16.81 -5.31
C HIS A 267 1.47 17.27 -3.86
N CYS A 268 0.77 16.50 -3.04
CA CYS A 268 0.47 16.86 -1.66
C CYS A 268 1.68 16.77 -0.74
N ARG A 269 2.39 15.63 -0.71
CA ARG A 269 3.48 15.42 0.24
C ARG A 269 4.84 15.93 -0.23
N LEU A 270 5.21 15.68 -1.49
CA LEU A 270 6.52 16.11 -2.01
C LEU A 270 6.54 17.58 -2.41
N PHE A 271 5.60 18.01 -3.26
CA PHE A 271 5.51 19.41 -3.70
C PHE A 271 4.83 20.35 -2.70
N ARG A 272 4.30 19.79 -1.60
CA ARG A 272 3.58 20.50 -0.54
C ARG A 272 2.39 21.31 -1.07
N ARG A 273 1.77 20.86 -2.16
CA ARG A 273 0.57 21.49 -2.74
C ARG A 273 -0.62 21.28 -1.79
N PRO A 274 -1.44 22.30 -1.53
CA PRO A 274 -2.63 22.15 -0.71
C PRO A 274 -3.65 21.24 -1.39
N ARG A 275 -4.61 20.74 -0.62
CA ARG A 275 -5.72 19.93 -1.13
C ARG A 275 -6.47 20.62 -2.27
N SER A 276 -6.64 21.95 -2.19
CA SER A 276 -7.38 22.76 -3.16
C SER A 276 -6.63 23.04 -4.46
N HIS A 277 -5.37 22.63 -4.57
CA HIS A 277 -4.57 22.89 -5.76
C HIS A 277 -5.21 22.25 -7.02
N PRO A 278 -5.29 22.96 -8.17
CA PRO A 278 -5.97 22.47 -9.37
C PRO A 278 -5.49 21.09 -9.84
N LEU A 279 -4.17 20.85 -9.84
CA LEU A 279 -3.61 19.53 -10.19
C LEU A 279 -4.01 18.42 -9.22
N VAL A 280 -4.22 18.71 -7.93
CA VAL A 280 -4.70 17.70 -6.96
C VAL A 280 -6.17 17.38 -7.25
N GLN A 281 -6.99 18.40 -7.46
CA GLN A 281 -8.41 18.25 -7.74
C GLN A 281 -8.69 17.59 -9.11
N GLU A 282 -7.87 17.86 -10.13
CA GLU A 282 -7.93 17.18 -11.43
C GLU A 282 -7.71 15.67 -11.27
N ARG A 283 -6.69 15.27 -10.50
CA ARG A 283 -6.39 13.85 -10.24
C ARG A 283 -7.40 13.20 -9.32
N LEU A 284 -7.93 13.92 -8.33
CA LEU A 284 -9.06 13.45 -7.52
C LEU A 284 -10.27 13.13 -8.41
N GLY A 285 -10.64 14.03 -9.32
CA GLY A 285 -11.75 13.79 -10.24
C GLY A 285 -11.55 12.56 -11.13
N LEU A 286 -10.32 12.30 -11.59
CA LEU A 286 -9.99 11.06 -12.32
C LEU A 286 -10.15 9.82 -11.44
N LEU A 287 -9.60 9.87 -10.22
CA LEU A 287 -9.68 8.78 -9.24
C LEU A 287 -11.14 8.43 -8.93
N LEU A 288 -11.96 9.44 -8.60
CA LEU A 288 -13.37 9.23 -8.26
C LEU A 288 -14.18 8.66 -9.43
N ARG A 289 -13.96 9.14 -10.67
CA ARG A 289 -14.60 8.55 -11.86
C ARG A 289 -14.25 7.07 -12.05
N CYS A 290 -13.02 6.66 -11.72
CA CYS A 290 -12.64 5.25 -11.78
C CYS A 290 -13.35 4.45 -10.68
N VAL A 291 -13.33 4.95 -9.44
CA VAL A 291 -13.99 4.33 -8.28
C VAL A 291 -15.48 4.13 -8.54
N GLU A 292 -16.19 5.15 -9.03
CA GLU A 292 -17.62 5.06 -9.33
C GLU A 292 -17.98 4.00 -10.36
N ARG A 293 -17.05 3.61 -11.24
CA ARG A 293 -17.29 2.58 -12.26
C ARG A 293 -16.86 1.18 -11.80
N MET A 294 -16.06 1.08 -10.74
CA MET A 294 -15.65 -0.21 -10.20
C MET A 294 -16.76 -0.84 -9.34
N PRO A 295 -16.94 -2.17 -9.41
CA PRO A 295 -17.86 -2.87 -8.52
C PRO A 295 -17.34 -2.84 -7.08
N TYR A 296 -18.26 -2.81 -6.12
CA TYR A 296 -17.97 -2.76 -4.69
C TYR A 296 -18.42 -4.03 -3.94
N ASP A 297 -19.01 -4.97 -4.67
CA ASP A 297 -19.46 -6.26 -4.20
C ASP A 297 -19.35 -7.30 -5.33
N GLY A 298 -19.67 -8.54 -5.02
CA GLY A 298 -19.73 -9.63 -5.99
C GLY A 298 -18.36 -10.16 -6.43
N PRO A 299 -18.33 -11.02 -7.47
CA PRO A 299 -17.15 -11.80 -7.84
C PRO A 299 -16.01 -10.98 -8.45
N LEU A 300 -16.31 -9.75 -8.89
CA LEU A 300 -15.33 -8.82 -9.45
C LEU A 300 -14.72 -7.90 -8.39
N PHE A 301 -15.29 -7.86 -7.18
CA PHE A 301 -14.69 -7.19 -6.04
C PHE A 301 -13.65 -8.14 -5.40
N THR A 302 -12.38 -7.87 -5.66
CA THR A 302 -11.25 -8.75 -5.30
C THR A 302 -10.31 -8.07 -4.31
N SER A 303 -9.28 -8.79 -3.86
CA SER A 303 -8.20 -8.23 -3.03
C SER A 303 -7.39 -7.11 -3.70
N GLN A 304 -7.61 -6.85 -5.00
CA GLN A 304 -7.01 -5.71 -5.71
C GLN A 304 -7.72 -4.37 -5.40
N ALA A 305 -8.82 -4.39 -4.63
CA ALA A 305 -9.59 -3.19 -4.30
C ALA A 305 -8.66 -2.07 -3.78
N PRO A 306 -8.70 -0.86 -4.38
CA PRO A 306 -7.69 0.17 -4.14
C PRO A 306 -7.95 0.93 -2.83
N PHE A 307 -7.73 0.29 -1.69
CA PHE A 307 -8.01 0.87 -0.38
C PHE A 307 -7.20 2.16 -0.10
N PHE A 308 -5.87 2.14 -0.28
CA PHE A 308 -5.05 3.34 -0.11
C PHE A 308 -5.48 4.50 -1.03
N PRO A 309 -5.71 4.30 -2.35
CA PRO A 309 -6.26 5.36 -3.20
C PRO A 309 -7.57 5.96 -2.70
N ILE A 310 -8.45 5.14 -2.13
CA ILE A 310 -9.74 5.60 -1.62
C ILE A 310 -9.57 6.36 -0.31
N PHE A 311 -8.71 5.89 0.59
CA PHE A 311 -8.27 6.65 1.76
C PHE A 311 -7.76 8.04 1.34
N LEU A 312 -6.85 8.09 0.37
CA LEU A 312 -6.26 9.33 -0.13
C LEU A 312 -7.30 10.27 -0.74
N ALA A 313 -8.28 9.72 -1.47
CA ALA A 313 -9.38 10.49 -2.03
C ALA A 313 -10.18 11.23 -0.95
N VAL A 314 -10.43 10.60 0.20
CA VAL A 314 -11.07 11.31 1.34
C VAL A 314 -10.21 12.47 1.81
N ILE A 315 -8.91 12.23 2.03
CA ILE A 315 -7.99 13.25 2.56
C ILE A 315 -8.02 14.51 1.71
N VAL A 316 -8.09 14.40 0.38
CA VAL A 316 -8.06 15.54 -0.53
C VAL A 316 -9.43 16.01 -1.02
N SER A 317 -10.52 15.36 -0.60
CA SER A 317 -11.89 15.78 -0.93
C SER A 317 -12.24 17.06 -0.16
N ILE A 318 -12.63 18.09 -0.91
CA ILE A 318 -13.07 19.39 -0.35
C ILE A 318 -14.57 19.58 -0.58
N ARG A 319 -15.07 19.09 -1.71
CA ARG A 319 -16.50 19.14 -2.02
C ARG A 319 -17.19 17.98 -1.34
N GLU A 320 -18.38 18.25 -0.82
CA GLU A 320 -19.21 17.22 -0.21
C GLU A 320 -19.59 16.13 -1.23
N GLU A 321 -19.77 16.49 -2.51
CA GLU A 321 -20.01 15.56 -3.61
C GLU A 321 -18.89 14.52 -3.76
N ASP A 322 -17.63 14.98 -3.74
CA ASP A 322 -16.44 14.13 -3.85
C ASP A 322 -16.34 13.20 -2.63
N TYR A 323 -16.56 13.75 -1.44
CA TYR A 323 -16.59 12.98 -0.20
C TYR A 323 -17.68 11.90 -0.22
N ASN A 324 -18.87 12.22 -0.74
CA ASN A 324 -20.00 11.29 -0.81
C ASN A 324 -19.75 10.07 -1.70
N VAL A 325 -18.94 10.20 -2.75
CA VAL A 325 -18.50 9.05 -3.56
C VAL A 325 -17.74 8.05 -2.68
N VAL A 326 -16.79 8.55 -1.90
CA VAL A 326 -15.95 7.70 -1.06
C VAL A 326 -16.70 7.20 0.16
N ASN A 327 -17.56 8.04 0.76
CA ASN A 327 -18.42 7.66 1.88
C ASN A 327 -19.28 6.45 1.53
N ARG A 328 -19.90 6.45 0.34
CA ARG A 328 -20.68 5.30 -0.16
C ARG A 328 -19.84 4.02 -0.25
N TRP A 329 -18.59 4.12 -0.73
CA TRP A 329 -17.69 2.98 -0.81
C TRP A 329 -17.38 2.39 0.57
N PHE A 330 -17.02 3.25 1.54
CA PHE A 330 -16.74 2.81 2.91
C PHE A 330 -17.98 2.22 3.58
N GLU A 331 -19.15 2.84 3.43
CA GLU A 331 -20.39 2.33 4.02
C GLU A 331 -20.77 0.96 3.46
N GLN A 332 -20.64 0.77 2.14
CA GLN A 332 -20.90 -0.52 1.52
C GLN A 332 -19.94 -1.58 2.02
N ILE A 333 -18.64 -1.29 2.08
CA ILE A 333 -17.67 -2.27 2.59
C ILE A 333 -17.86 -2.51 4.08
N VAL A 334 -18.10 -1.51 4.91
CA VAL A 334 -18.33 -1.73 6.35
C VAL A 334 -19.63 -2.51 6.59
N SER A 335 -20.65 -2.33 5.76
CA SER A 335 -21.90 -3.08 5.84
C SER A 335 -21.80 -4.53 5.34
N GLY A 336 -20.96 -4.77 4.32
CA GLY A 336 -20.78 -6.09 3.70
C GLY A 336 -19.57 -6.88 4.18
N ALA A 337 -18.56 -6.21 4.75
CA ALA A 337 -17.36 -6.84 5.26
C ALA A 337 -17.67 -7.56 6.57
N GLY A 338 -17.50 -8.89 6.54
CA GLY A 338 -17.26 -9.67 7.73
C GLY A 338 -16.01 -9.17 8.48
N CYS A 339 -15.78 -9.70 9.68
CA CYS A 339 -14.83 -9.21 10.69
C CYS A 339 -13.36 -8.99 10.27
N ARG A 340 -12.93 -9.31 9.04
CA ARG A 340 -11.54 -9.18 8.54
C ARG A 340 -11.38 -8.15 7.43
N SER A 341 -11.16 -6.91 7.83
CA SER A 341 -10.66 -5.87 6.93
C SER A 341 -10.00 -4.78 7.77
N SER A 342 -8.98 -4.12 7.20
CA SER A 342 -8.40 -2.87 7.71
C SER A 342 -9.39 -1.70 7.55
N VAL A 343 -10.42 -1.82 6.71
CA VAL A 343 -11.38 -0.76 6.39
C VAL A 343 -12.27 -0.35 7.57
N PRO A 344 -12.97 -1.27 8.28
CA PRO A 344 -13.82 -0.90 9.43
C PRO A 344 -13.12 -0.13 10.56
N PRO A 345 -11.91 -0.49 11.02
CA PRO A 345 -11.23 0.30 12.04
C PRO A 345 -10.70 1.64 11.50
N VAL A 346 -10.34 1.73 10.22
CA VAL A 346 -9.86 2.99 9.60
C VAL A 346 -11.00 3.97 9.33
N TRP A 347 -12.23 3.49 9.10
CA TRP A 347 -13.33 4.35 8.70
C TRP A 347 -13.70 5.47 9.71
N PRO A 348 -13.87 5.19 11.02
CA PRO A 348 -14.08 6.26 12.01
C PRO A 348 -12.95 7.28 12.04
N VAL A 349 -11.70 6.81 11.90
CA VAL A 349 -10.50 7.65 11.89
C VAL A 349 -10.51 8.60 10.69
N VAL A 350 -10.80 8.08 9.50
CA VAL A 350 -10.89 8.87 8.26
C VAL A 350 -11.95 9.96 8.36
N LYS A 351 -13.13 9.67 8.94
CA LYS A 351 -14.18 10.67 9.17
C LYS A 351 -13.73 11.78 10.13
N SER A 352 -13.02 11.42 11.19
CA SER A 352 -12.47 12.39 12.15
C SER A 352 -11.41 13.28 11.48
N LEU A 353 -10.50 12.64 10.74
CA LEU A 353 -9.40 13.30 10.04
C LEU A 353 -9.90 14.27 8.97
N TRP A 354 -10.90 13.89 8.19
CA TRP A 354 -11.49 14.76 7.16
C TRP A 354 -12.06 16.05 7.77
N LYS A 355 -12.84 15.92 8.85
CA LYS A 355 -13.38 17.08 9.59
C LYS A 355 -12.27 17.97 10.16
N TRP A 356 -11.21 17.37 10.69
CA TRP A 356 -10.07 18.12 11.21
C TRP A 356 -9.34 18.88 10.09
N LEU A 357 -9.11 18.26 8.93
CA LEU A 357 -8.47 18.90 7.78
C LEU A 357 -9.24 20.14 7.31
N ASP A 358 -10.57 20.08 7.30
CA ASP A 358 -11.44 21.20 6.89
C ASP A 358 -11.48 22.37 7.89
N VAL A 359 -11.01 22.15 9.12
CA VAL A 359 -10.89 23.22 10.14
C VAL A 359 -9.47 23.73 10.25
N SER A 360 -8.47 22.85 10.22
CA SER A 360 -7.08 23.16 10.57
C SER A 360 -6.17 23.44 9.37
N ILE A 361 -6.50 22.91 8.18
CA ILE A 361 -5.71 23.03 6.95
C ILE A 361 -6.57 23.74 5.88
N VAL A 362 -7.03 24.95 6.18
CA VAL A 362 -7.90 25.76 5.29
C VAL A 362 -7.07 26.68 4.39
N ASN A 363 -7.39 26.66 3.09
CA ASN A 363 -7.01 27.59 2.00
C ASN A 363 -5.91 28.62 2.33
N GLU A 364 -4.69 28.14 2.44
CA GLU A 364 -3.53 29.02 2.40
C GLU A 364 -3.23 29.46 0.97
N THR A 365 -2.73 30.68 0.83
CA THR A 365 -2.14 31.18 -0.40
C THR A 365 -0.93 30.31 -0.73
N TYR A 366 -1.09 29.44 -1.72
CA TYR A 366 -0.01 28.63 -2.27
C TYR A 366 0.72 29.42 -3.35
N ASP A 367 2.01 29.64 -3.14
CA ASP A 367 2.89 30.30 -4.09
C ASP A 367 3.86 29.27 -4.70
N GLU A 368 3.80 29.12 -6.03
CA GLU A 368 4.69 28.22 -6.76
C GLU A 368 6.13 28.74 -6.83
N GLU A 369 6.35 30.04 -6.66
CA GLU A 369 7.67 30.67 -6.69
C GLU A 369 8.49 30.36 -5.42
N VAL A 370 7.81 30.06 -4.31
CA VAL A 370 8.49 29.67 -3.06
C VAL A 370 9.14 28.29 -3.24
N PRO A 371 10.44 28.13 -2.90
CA PRO A 371 11.12 26.84 -2.96
C PRO A 371 10.37 25.76 -2.15
N ILE A 372 10.30 24.54 -2.68
CA ILE A 372 9.53 23.42 -2.08
C ILE A 372 9.87 23.22 -0.59
N GLY A 373 11.14 23.28 -0.23
CA GLY A 373 11.61 23.10 1.14
C GLY A 373 11.11 24.13 2.15
N GLN A 374 10.68 25.32 1.67
CA GLN A 374 10.21 26.43 2.49
C GLN A 374 8.68 26.50 2.59
N ARG A 375 7.95 25.73 1.77
CA ARG A 375 6.48 25.68 1.81
C ARG A 375 6.00 24.95 3.08
N ARG A 376 4.82 25.29 3.60
CA ARG A 376 4.21 24.59 4.74
C ARG A 376 4.07 23.09 4.46
N ALA A 377 4.61 22.25 5.34
CA ALA A 377 4.56 20.80 5.22
C ALA A 377 3.26 20.23 5.84
N TRP A 378 2.09 20.69 5.34
CA TRP A 378 0.78 20.36 5.92
C TRP A 378 0.51 18.85 6.03
N TRP A 379 1.11 18.04 5.15
CA TRP A 379 1.00 16.58 5.21
C TRP A 379 1.62 16.03 6.50
N GLU A 380 2.73 16.60 6.96
CA GLU A 380 3.39 16.15 8.20
C GLU A 380 2.58 16.56 9.43
N GLU A 381 1.92 17.72 9.42
CA GLU A 381 0.98 18.12 10.49
C GLU A 381 -0.22 17.15 10.57
N MET A 382 -0.73 16.70 9.42
CA MET A 382 -1.77 15.67 9.37
C MET A 382 -1.26 14.34 9.96
N VAL A 383 -0.03 13.94 9.64
CA VAL A 383 0.59 12.71 10.18
C VAL A 383 0.80 12.81 11.69
N GLU A 384 1.25 13.96 12.19
CA GLU A 384 1.41 14.21 13.64
C GLU A 384 0.06 14.09 14.37
N TYR A 385 -0.98 14.75 13.85
CA TYR A 385 -2.34 14.64 14.40
C TYR A 385 -2.83 13.19 14.43
N LEU A 386 -2.63 12.44 13.34
CA LEU A 386 -3.06 11.05 13.22
C LEU A 386 -2.39 10.16 14.27
N ILE A 387 -1.07 10.28 14.43
CA ILE A 387 -0.29 9.46 15.38
C ILE A 387 -0.63 9.79 16.81
N GLU A 388 -0.84 11.07 17.14
CA GLU A 388 -1.19 11.51 18.49
C GLU A 388 -2.59 11.01 18.89
N LYS A 389 -3.57 11.08 17.98
CA LYS A 389 -4.96 10.73 18.27
C LYS A 389 -5.27 9.25 18.13
N GLU A 390 -4.81 8.63 17.05
CA GLU A 390 -5.27 7.30 16.63
C GLU A 390 -4.14 6.26 16.60
N GLY A 391 -2.88 6.72 16.50
CA GLY A 391 -1.70 5.86 16.44
C GLY A 391 -1.40 5.37 15.02
N TRP A 392 -0.93 4.13 14.90
CA TRP A 392 -0.52 3.56 13.61
C TRP A 392 -1.72 2.97 12.88
N LEU A 393 -1.92 3.38 11.62
CA LEU A 393 -2.93 2.81 10.72
C LEU A 393 -2.29 1.85 9.72
N SER A 394 -3.00 0.76 9.42
CA SER A 394 -2.69 -0.08 8.26
C SER A 394 -3.60 0.32 7.10
N LEU A 395 -2.99 0.58 5.93
CA LEU A 395 -3.68 0.97 4.69
C LEU A 395 -3.55 -0.09 3.58
N THR A 396 -3.20 -1.32 3.97
CA THR A 396 -3.11 -2.51 3.12
C THR A 396 -4.43 -3.23 2.96
#